data_AF-A0A017S9T4-F1
#
_entry.id   AF-A0A017S9T4-F1
#
_cell.length_a   1.000
_cell.length_b   1.000
_cell.length_c   1.000
_cell.angle_alpha   90.00
_cell.angle_beta   90.00
_cell.angle_gamma   90.00
#
_symmetry.space_group_name_H-M   'P 1'
#
loop_
_entity.id
_entity.type
_entity.pdbx_description
1 polymer ?
#
loop_
_entity_poly.entity_id
_entity_poly.type
_entity_poly.pdbx_seq_one_letter_code
_entity_poly.pdbx_strand_id
1 'polypeptide(L)'
;DTKAGTLIGTDRYGNKYFENMAEELPLRTRWVDYKQSEYDASQIEPGWHAWMSYLVDQPPTVDKLIQTGVRPWELPEHRPMLTLSRGAYKTYSTTRPKVSAWTPIATPR
;
A
#
# COMPACT_ATOMS: atom_id res chain seq x y z
N ASP A 1 4.76 21.08 9.23
CA ASP A 1 6.20 21.36 9.18
C ASP A 1 6.46 22.16 7.91
N THR A 2 7.13 23.30 8.00
CA THR A 2 7.48 24.11 6.82
C THR A 2 8.78 23.59 6.24
N LYS A 3 8.70 22.84 5.15
CA LYS A 3 9.85 22.26 4.44
C LYS A 3 9.93 22.76 3.00
N ALA A 4 11.13 22.87 2.48
CA ALA A 4 11.41 23.19 1.08
C ALA A 4 12.31 22.12 0.48
N GLY A 5 11.95 21.59 -0.69
CA GLY A 5 12.68 20.51 -1.35
C GLY A 5 12.28 20.34 -2.81
N THR A 6 13.03 19.51 -3.51
CA THR A 6 12.79 19.22 -4.93
C THR A 6 11.70 18.17 -5.07
N LEU A 7 10.74 18.39 -5.97
CA LEU A 7 9.71 17.40 -6.30
C LEU A 7 10.36 16.26 -7.10
N ILE A 8 10.44 15.07 -6.49
CA ILE A 8 11.01 13.87 -7.10
C ILE A 8 9.99 13.14 -7.97
N GLY A 9 8.73 13.14 -7.54
CA GLY A 9 7.65 12.54 -8.33
C GLY A 9 6.31 12.57 -7.63
N THR A 10 5.33 11.97 -8.29
CA THR A 10 3.96 11.85 -7.79
C THR A 10 3.50 10.43 -8.06
N ASP A 11 2.85 9.81 -7.07
CA ASP A 11 2.25 8.48 -7.25
C ASP A 11 0.90 8.55 -7.98
N ARG A 12 0.28 7.39 -8.23
CA ARG A 12 -1.00 7.32 -8.96
C ARG A 12 -2.16 7.88 -8.14
N TYR A 13 -2.05 7.88 -6.81
CA TYR A 13 -3.04 8.47 -5.90
C TYR A 13 -2.93 9.99 -5.85
N GLY A 14 -1.80 10.54 -6.29
CA GLY A 14 -1.49 11.97 -6.34
C GLY A 14 -0.72 12.48 -5.12
N ASN A 15 -0.16 11.60 -4.30
CA ASN A 15 0.78 11.99 -3.25
C ASN A 15 2.09 12.42 -3.90
N LYS A 16 2.67 13.51 -3.40
CA LYS A 16 3.88 14.12 -3.95
C LYS A 16 5.07 13.84 -3.05
N TYR A 17 6.18 13.45 -3.64
CA TYR A 17 7.38 13.06 -2.90
C TYR A 17 8.48 14.08 -3.13
N PHE A 18 9.12 14.51 -2.04
CA PHE A 18 10.11 15.56 -2.05
C PHE A 18 11.40 15.11 -1.38
N GLU A 19 12.51 15.71 -1.82
CA GLU A 19 13.84 15.47 -1.25
C GLU A 19 14.63 16.79 -1.09
N ASN A 20 15.32 16.93 0.04
CA ASN A 20 16.32 17.96 0.30
C ASN A 20 17.46 17.37 1.13
N MET A 21 18.63 17.15 0.50
CA MET A 21 19.82 16.57 1.15
C MET A 21 20.77 17.62 1.73
N ALA A 22 20.56 18.91 1.49
CA ALA A 22 21.53 19.96 1.82
C ALA A 22 21.30 20.60 3.18
N GLU A 23 20.04 20.88 3.54
CA GLU A 23 19.68 21.70 4.71
C GLU A 23 19.01 20.90 5.82
N GLU A 24 18.53 19.69 5.52
CA GLU A 24 17.78 18.86 6.45
C GLU A 24 18.66 17.89 7.24
N LEU A 25 18.19 17.53 8.43
CA LEU A 25 18.84 16.52 9.27
C LEU A 25 18.73 15.12 8.63
N PRO A 26 19.65 14.21 8.94
CA PRO A 26 19.54 12.81 8.51
C PRO A 26 18.16 12.23 8.84
N LEU A 27 17.60 11.45 7.91
CA LEU A 27 16.25 10.87 7.95
C LEU A 27 15.08 11.86 7.81
N ARG A 28 15.33 13.18 7.79
CA ARG A 28 14.32 14.21 7.49
C ARG A 28 14.43 14.78 6.08
N THR A 29 15.38 14.28 5.28
CA THR A 29 15.68 14.76 3.93
C THR A 29 14.59 14.38 2.91
N ARG A 30 13.85 13.29 3.14
CA ARG A 30 12.72 12.85 2.30
C ARG A 30 11.39 13.03 3.03
N TRP A 31 10.36 13.49 2.33
CA TRP A 31 8.99 13.55 2.86
C TRP A 31 7.95 13.40 1.75
N VAL A 32 6.73 13.09 2.18
CA VAL A 32 5.55 12.98 1.32
C VAL A 32 4.55 14.06 1.70
N ASP A 33 3.92 14.65 0.69
CA ASP A 33 2.74 15.49 0.81
C ASP A 33 1.55 14.68 0.27
N TYR A 34 0.68 14.26 1.18
CA TYR A 34 -0.48 13.44 0.84
C TYR A 34 -1.52 14.27 0.11
N LYS A 35 -2.17 13.67 -0.89
CA LYS A 35 -3.29 14.33 -1.58
C LYS A 35 -4.52 14.48 -0.68
N GLN A 36 -4.78 13.48 0.17
CA GLN A 36 -5.94 13.46 1.04
C GLN A 36 -5.68 14.23 2.33
N SER A 37 -6.69 14.93 2.83
CA SER A 37 -6.62 15.61 4.14
C SER A 37 -6.61 14.60 5.30
N GLU A 38 -7.37 13.51 5.17
CA GLU A 38 -7.32 12.36 6.06
C GLU A 38 -6.24 11.40 5.54
N TYR A 39 -4.99 11.75 5.83
CA TYR A 39 -3.83 10.98 5.40
C TYR A 39 -3.56 9.80 6.33
N ASP A 40 -3.06 8.71 5.75
CA ASP A 40 -2.56 7.55 6.47
C ASP A 40 -1.26 7.07 5.81
N ALA A 41 -0.32 6.57 6.62
CA ALA A 41 0.96 6.08 6.15
C ALA A 41 0.82 4.92 5.14
N SER A 42 -0.26 4.14 5.26
CA SER A 42 -0.54 3.04 4.34
C SER A 42 -0.93 3.49 2.93
N GLN A 43 -1.19 4.78 2.69
CA GLN A 43 -1.54 5.32 1.37
C GLN A 43 -0.32 5.45 0.44
N ILE A 44 0.90 5.35 0.96
CA ILE A 44 2.13 5.34 0.16
C ILE A 44 2.23 4.03 -0.61
N GLU A 45 2.43 4.10 -1.92
CA GLU A 45 2.65 2.90 -2.75
C GLU A 45 3.95 2.16 -2.37
N PRO A 46 4.05 0.83 -2.55
CA PRO A 46 5.18 0.04 -2.07
C PRO A 46 6.57 0.51 -2.54
N GLY A 47 6.71 0.90 -3.81
CA GLY A 47 7.98 1.40 -4.36
C GLY A 47 8.38 2.75 -3.74
N TRP A 48 7.41 3.65 -3.56
CA TRP A 48 7.64 4.94 -2.89
C TRP A 48 7.92 4.75 -1.40
N HIS A 49 7.31 3.76 -0.75
CA HIS A 49 7.58 3.42 0.65
C HIS A 49 9.02 2.95 0.86
N ALA A 50 9.55 2.13 -0.06
CA ALA A 50 10.96 1.72 -0.03
C ALA A 50 11.91 2.92 -0.16
N TRP A 51 11.64 3.83 -1.09
CA TRP A 51 12.45 5.04 -1.29
C TRP A 51 12.36 6.00 -0.10
N MET A 52 11.16 6.25 0.42
CA MET A 52 10.91 7.08 1.60
C MET A 52 11.61 6.56 2.86
N SER A 53 11.72 5.24 2.97
CA SER A 53 12.36 4.56 4.10
C SER A 53 13.88 4.39 3.94
N TYR A 54 14.50 5.02 2.92
CA TYR A 54 15.92 4.89 2.58
C TYR A 54 16.38 3.45 2.34
N LEU A 55 15.47 2.56 1.92
CA LEU A 55 15.83 1.19 1.51
C LEU A 55 16.51 1.19 0.12
N VAL A 56 16.10 2.13 -0.73
CA VAL A 56 16.63 2.34 -2.07
C VAL A 56 16.93 3.82 -2.29
N ASP A 57 17.99 4.11 -3.05
CA ASP A 57 18.38 5.48 -3.38
C ASP A 57 17.53 6.05 -4.52
N GLN A 58 17.20 5.21 -5.49
CA GLN A 58 16.45 5.63 -6.67
C GLN A 58 14.94 5.49 -6.45
N PRO A 59 14.13 6.49 -6.87
CA PRO A 59 12.68 6.42 -6.77
C PRO A 59 12.10 5.45 -7.84
N PRO A 60 10.85 5.00 -7.68
CA PRO A 60 10.22 4.05 -8.60
C PRO A 60 9.94 4.59 -10.00
N THR A 61 10.11 5.91 -10.20
CA THR A 61 10.08 6.55 -11.52
C THR A 61 11.35 6.28 -12.34
N VAL A 62 12.47 5.96 -11.68
CA VAL A 62 13.78 5.75 -12.31
C VAL A 62 14.15 4.28 -12.31
N ASP A 63 13.97 3.59 -11.18
CA ASP A 63 14.32 2.18 -11.05
C ASP A 63 13.18 1.26 -11.52
N LYS A 64 13.44 0.53 -12.60
CA LYS A 64 12.50 -0.41 -13.22
C LYS A 64 12.18 -1.63 -12.33
N LEU A 65 13.06 -1.99 -11.39
CA LEU A 65 12.87 -3.18 -10.55
C LEU A 65 11.79 -2.99 -9.49
N ILE A 66 11.65 -1.75 -9.01
CA ILE A 66 10.67 -1.36 -7.99
C ILE A 66 9.38 -0.77 -8.58
N GLN A 67 9.30 -0.69 -9.91
CA GLN A 67 8.11 -0.23 -10.60
C GLN A 67 6.96 -1.22 -10.40
N THR A 68 5.78 -0.70 -10.07
CA THR A 68 4.56 -1.48 -9.82
C THR A 68 3.78 -1.74 -11.10
N GLY A 69 3.01 -2.83 -11.13
CA GLY A 69 2.15 -3.21 -12.25
C GLY A 69 2.85 -3.85 -13.45
N VAL A 70 4.13 -4.25 -13.29
CA VAL A 70 4.90 -4.92 -14.35
C VAL A 70 4.63 -6.44 -14.35
N ARG A 71 4.32 -7.01 -13.19
CA ARG A 71 4.20 -8.46 -13.01
C ARG A 71 2.75 -8.90 -13.21
N PRO A 72 2.50 -10.07 -13.83
CA PRO A 72 1.13 -10.49 -14.20
C PRO A 72 0.23 -10.81 -13.00
N TRP A 73 0.81 -11.13 -11.85
CA TRP A 73 0.08 -11.42 -10.61
C TRP A 73 -0.10 -10.20 -9.72
N GLU A 74 0.55 -9.08 -10.05
CA GLU A 74 0.52 -7.88 -9.23
C GLU A 74 -0.85 -7.21 -9.31
N LEU A 75 -1.28 -6.64 -8.19
CA LEU A 75 -2.49 -5.85 -8.20
C LEU A 75 -2.27 -4.62 -9.11
N PRO A 76 -3.27 -4.24 -9.94
CA PRO A 76 -3.14 -3.08 -10.82
C PRO A 76 -3.02 -1.77 -10.05
N GLU A 77 -3.55 -1.74 -8.83
CA GLU A 77 -3.61 -0.58 -7.96
C GLU A 77 -3.26 -0.98 -6.52
N HIS A 78 -2.56 -0.09 -5.82
CA HIS A 78 -2.27 -0.22 -4.41
C HIS A 78 -3.56 -0.18 -3.57
N ARG A 79 -3.56 -0.89 -2.44
CA ARG A 79 -4.69 -0.89 -1.51
C ARG A 79 -4.18 -0.46 -0.15
N PRO A 80 -4.57 0.72 0.35
CA PRO A 80 -4.20 1.16 1.69
C PRO A 80 -4.83 0.26 2.75
N MET A 81 -4.46 0.48 4.00
CA MET A 81 -5.02 -0.23 5.13
C MET A 81 -6.51 0.08 5.26
N LEU A 82 -7.33 -0.98 5.32
CA LEU A 82 -8.79 -0.88 5.42
C LEU A 82 -9.32 -1.24 6.82
N THR A 83 -8.46 -1.20 7.84
CA THR A 83 -8.80 -1.49 9.24
C THR A 83 -9.93 -0.55 9.71
N LEU A 84 -10.86 -1.07 10.53
CA LEU A 84 -12.05 -0.35 11.01
C LEU A 84 -12.99 0.20 9.90
N SER A 85 -12.80 -0.20 8.64
CA SER A 85 -13.72 0.09 7.54
C SER A 85 -14.59 -1.12 7.18
N ARG A 86 -15.58 -0.92 6.29
CA ARG A 86 -16.35 -2.04 5.72
C ARG A 86 -15.49 -3.01 4.90
N GLY A 87 -14.35 -2.54 4.38
CA GLY A 87 -13.39 -3.34 3.61
C GLY A 87 -12.33 -4.03 4.46
N ALA A 88 -12.44 -4.02 5.80
CA ALA A 88 -11.50 -4.68 6.69
C ALA A 88 -11.43 -6.19 6.38
N TYR A 89 -10.21 -6.74 6.46
CA TYR A 89 -10.00 -8.18 6.29
C TYR A 89 -10.75 -8.96 7.36
N LYS A 90 -11.60 -9.90 6.94
CA LYS A 90 -12.33 -10.81 7.82
C LYS A 90 -11.77 -12.21 7.64
N THR A 91 -11.26 -12.78 8.72
CA THR A 91 -10.79 -14.17 8.72
C THR A 91 -11.99 -15.12 8.64
N TYR A 92 -11.77 -16.24 7.96
CA TYR A 92 -12.71 -17.35 7.89
C TYR A 92 -11.93 -18.65 7.76
N SER A 93 -12.57 -19.79 8.05
CA SER A 93 -11.95 -21.09 7.78
C SER A 93 -11.86 -21.32 6.28
N THR A 94 -10.64 -21.45 5.77
CA THR A 94 -10.39 -21.90 4.39
C THR A 94 -10.61 -23.41 4.22
N THR A 95 -10.83 -24.13 5.33
CA THR A 95 -11.12 -25.57 5.34
C THR A 95 -12.62 -25.84 5.29
N ARG A 96 -13.00 -26.88 4.53
CA ARG A 96 -14.35 -27.44 4.54
C ARG A 96 -14.52 -28.37 5.75
N PRO A 97 -15.74 -28.59 6.25
CA PRO A 97 -15.99 -29.62 7.26
C PRO A 97 -15.44 -30.97 6.81
N LYS A 98 -14.65 -31.63 7.66
CA LYS A 98 -14.04 -32.93 7.35
C LYS A 98 -15.05 -34.08 7.40
N VAL A 99 -16.17 -33.88 8.09
CA VAL A 99 -17.24 -34.85 8.25
C VAL A 99 -18.52 -34.24 7.67
N SER A 100 -19.15 -34.95 6.74
CA SER A 100 -20.45 -34.57 6.18
C SER A 100 -21.58 -35.11 7.04
N ALA A 101 -22.52 -34.26 7.43
CA ALA A 101 -23.73 -34.68 8.12
C ALA A 101 -24.69 -35.39 7.16
N TRP A 102 -25.43 -36.38 7.67
CA TRP A 102 -26.54 -36.99 6.94
C TRP A 102 -27.64 -35.96 6.71
N THR A 103 -28.17 -35.87 5.49
CA THR A 103 -29.28 -34.97 5.14
C THR A 103 -30.59 -35.77 5.19
N PRO A 104 -31.49 -35.52 6.15
CA PRO A 104 -32.70 -36.31 6.32
C PRO A 104 -33.66 -36.14 5.15
N ILE A 105 -34.21 -37.26 4.67
CA ILE A 105 -35.30 -37.28 3.69
C ILE A 105 -36.54 -37.82 4.41
N ALA A 106 -37.56 -36.97 4.58
CA ALA A 106 -38.83 -37.39 5.15
C ALA A 106 -39.65 -38.16 4.10
N THR A 107 -40.07 -39.38 4.43
CA THR A 107 -40.97 -40.19 3.59
C THR A 107 -42.36 -40.20 4.23
N PRO A 108 -43.46 -40.03 3.47
CA PRO A 108 -44.81 -40.19 4.01
C PRO A 108 -45.03 -41.61 4.55
N ARG A 109 -45.95 -41.75 5.52
CA ARG A 109 -46.32 -43.03 6.12
C ARG A 109 -47.11 -43.92 5.17
#